data_AF-A0A2V5YKY5-F1
#
_entry.id   AF-A0A2V5YKY5-F1
#
_cell.length_a   1.000
_cell.length_b   1.000
_cell.length_c   1.000
_cell.angle_alpha   90.00
_cell.angle_beta   90.00
_cell.angle_gamma   90.00
#
_symmetry.space_group_name_H-M   'P 1'
#
loop_
_entity.id
_entity.type
_entity.pdbx_description
1 polymer ?
#
loop_
_entity_poly.entity_id
_entity_poly.type
_entity_poly.pdbx_seq_one_letter_code
_entity_poly.pdbx_strand_id
1 'polypeptide(L)'
;MKRGSDLLASSNRPAQEKKKWVEPVAALLMALATLSTAWCSYQSAAWTRQSNRLMNEFNSLERRAGLLSLRGMQQATIHTALFMEVLAAKQAGNEQLANFYVERFPPDLRKAYDAWLAQRPFENANADRHPFVPRLYET
;
A
#
# COMPACT_ATOMS: atom_id res chain seq x y z
N MET A 1 44.52 40.47 78.42
CA MET A 1 45.33 39.73 77.43
C MET A 1 44.48 38.60 76.87
N LYS A 2 44.37 38.52 75.52
CA LYS A 2 43.97 37.44 74.59
C LYS A 2 43.00 36.32 75.08
N ARG A 3 41.79 36.13 74.49
CA ARG A 3 41.42 35.71 73.11
C ARG A 3 41.48 34.18 72.91
N GLY A 4 40.34 33.54 72.59
CA GLY A 4 40.25 32.14 72.16
C GLY A 4 38.87 31.53 72.45
N SER A 5 37.84 31.92 71.71
CA SER A 5 37.21 31.07 70.68
C SER A 5 36.02 30.24 71.18
N ASP A 6 34.97 30.96 71.55
CA ASP A 6 33.58 30.57 71.29
C ASP A 6 33.33 30.57 69.78
N LEU A 7 33.66 29.50 69.06
CA LEU A 7 33.16 29.28 67.70
C LEU A 7 33.09 27.78 67.43
N LEU A 8 31.96 27.35 66.85
CA LEU A 8 31.59 25.99 66.39
C LEU A 8 30.49 25.25 67.15
N ALA A 9 29.66 25.93 67.94
CA ALA A 9 28.24 25.57 67.98
C ALA A 9 27.54 26.24 66.78
N SER A 10 27.93 25.85 65.56
CA SER A 10 27.28 26.28 64.33
C SER A 10 25.82 25.85 64.38
N SER A 11 24.95 26.86 64.47
CA SER A 11 23.50 26.79 64.35
C SER A 11 23.10 26.01 63.10
N ASN A 12 22.84 24.71 63.29
CA ASN A 12 22.44 23.82 62.22
C ASN A 12 20.94 23.54 62.34
N ARG A 13 20.08 24.56 62.17
CA ARG A 13 18.61 24.42 62.22
C ARG A 13 17.89 25.63 61.62
N PRO A 14 17.92 25.77 60.28
CA PRO A 14 16.63 25.92 59.56
C PRO A 14 16.56 25.15 58.22
N ALA A 15 17.61 24.40 57.84
CA ALA A 15 17.63 23.63 56.59
C ALA A 15 16.93 22.26 56.68
N GLN A 16 16.64 21.76 57.89
CA GLN A 16 16.11 20.41 58.09
C GLN A 16 14.59 20.30 57.83
N GLU A 17 13.79 21.32 58.11
CA GLU A 17 12.33 21.23 57.95
C GLU A 17 11.86 21.31 56.49
N LYS A 18 12.48 22.17 55.66
CA LYS A 18 12.20 22.19 54.22
C LYS A 18 12.62 20.88 53.54
N LYS A 19 13.68 20.22 54.04
CA LYS A 19 14.17 18.93 53.52
C LYS A 19 13.18 17.78 53.75
N LYS A 20 12.44 17.80 54.87
CA LYS A 20 11.46 16.75 55.22
C LYS A 20 10.26 16.65 54.28
N TRP A 21 9.82 17.76 53.69
CA TRP A 21 8.70 17.77 52.73
C TRP A 21 9.13 17.63 51.28
N VAL A 22 10.37 18.00 50.95
CA VAL A 22 10.92 17.87 49.59
C VAL A 22 11.15 16.41 49.22
N GLU A 23 11.61 15.58 50.15
CA GLU A 23 11.89 14.16 49.92
C GLU A 23 10.66 13.33 49.48
N PRO A 24 9.49 13.40 50.16
CA PRO A 24 8.29 12.70 49.70
C PRO A 24 7.70 13.27 48.41
N VAL A 25 7.75 14.59 48.20
CA VAL A 25 7.28 15.22 46.95
C VAL A 25 8.14 14.80 45.77
N ALA A 26 9.47 14.79 45.94
CA ALA A 26 10.40 14.31 44.92
C ALA A 26 10.15 12.83 44.60
N ALA A 27 9.94 11.98 45.61
CA ALA A 27 9.60 10.56 45.40
C ALA A 27 8.28 10.40 44.63
N LEU A 28 7.25 11.19 44.95
CA LEU A 28 5.96 11.19 44.25
C LEU A 28 6.13 11.62 42.78
N LEU A 29 6.89 12.70 42.53
CA LEU A 29 7.15 13.17 41.17
C LEU A 29 7.93 12.13 40.35
N MET A 30 8.92 11.47 40.95
CA MET A 30 9.66 10.38 40.29
C MET A 30 8.75 9.21 39.95
N ALA A 31 7.87 8.80 40.89
CA ALA A 31 6.91 7.73 40.64
C ALA A 31 5.93 8.09 39.50
N LEU A 32 5.41 9.32 39.50
CA LEU A 32 4.53 9.82 38.43
C LEU A 32 5.26 9.91 37.09
N ALA A 33 6.52 10.32 37.08
CA ALA A 33 7.35 10.34 35.87
C ALA A 33 7.54 8.93 35.32
N THR A 34 7.90 7.95 36.16
CA THR A 34 8.05 6.55 35.75
C THR A 34 6.74 5.97 35.20
N LEU A 35 5.60 6.25 35.85
CA LEU A 35 4.29 5.79 35.38
C LEU A 35 3.93 6.42 34.03
N SER A 36 4.21 7.72 33.86
CA SER A 36 3.99 8.44 32.60
C SER A 36 4.85 7.86 31.48
N THR A 37 6.13 7.56 31.73
CA THR A 37 7.02 6.91 30.76
C THR A 37 6.51 5.51 30.39
N ALA A 38 6.09 4.71 31.37
CA ALA A 38 5.55 3.39 31.14
C ALA A 38 4.26 3.44 30.29
N TRP A 39 3.36 4.38 30.58
CA TRP A 39 2.13 4.59 29.83
C TRP A 39 2.39 5.00 28.38
N CYS A 40 3.27 5.97 28.16
CA CYS A 40 3.67 6.40 26.81
C CYS A 40 4.29 5.25 26.01
N SER A 41 5.15 4.44 26.65
CA SER A 41 5.76 3.26 26.02
C SER A 41 4.70 2.22 25.64
N TYR A 42 3.74 1.93 26.53
CA TYR A 42 2.62 1.03 26.25
C TYR A 42 1.77 1.49 25.07
N GLN A 43 1.40 2.78 25.05
CA GLN A 43 0.58 3.36 23.97
C GLN A 43 1.33 3.37 22.64
N SER A 44 2.62 3.72 22.64
CA SER A 44 3.47 3.65 21.46
C SER A 44 3.52 2.23 20.87
N ALA A 45 3.69 1.21 21.74
CA ALA A 45 3.66 -0.18 21.32
C ALA A 45 2.29 -0.61 20.78
N ALA A 46 1.19 -0.15 21.38
CA ALA A 46 -0.16 -0.44 20.91
C ALA A 46 -0.43 0.15 19.51
N TRP A 47 -0.07 1.42 19.30
CA TRP A 47 -0.18 2.08 17.99
C TRP A 47 0.70 1.39 16.94
N THR A 48 1.94 1.07 17.31
CA THR A 48 2.88 0.38 16.41
C THR A 48 2.32 -0.97 15.95
N ARG A 49 1.72 -1.76 16.86
CA ARG A 49 1.07 -3.02 16.49
C ARG A 49 -0.05 -2.82 15.49
N GLN A 50 -0.93 -1.84 15.73
CA GLN A 50 -2.05 -1.56 14.82
C GLN A 50 -1.57 -1.04 13.46
N SER A 51 -0.59 -0.14 13.45
CA SER A 51 0.04 0.39 12.23
C SER A 51 0.67 -0.73 11.41
N ASN A 52 1.45 -1.61 12.05
CA ASN A 52 2.10 -2.74 11.38
C ASN A 52 1.09 -3.71 10.76
N ARG A 53 -0.06 -3.95 11.43
CA ARG A 53 -1.13 -4.78 10.87
C ARG A 53 -1.71 -4.17 9.59
N LEU A 54 -2.09 -2.90 9.64
CA LEU A 54 -2.63 -2.19 8.47
C LEU A 54 -1.60 -2.11 7.33
N MET A 55 -0.34 -1.86 7.65
CA MET A 55 0.75 -1.83 6.67
C MET A 55 0.94 -3.20 5.99
N ASN A 56 0.86 -4.29 6.74
CA ASN A 56 0.93 -5.63 6.18
C ASN A 56 -0.25 -5.94 5.25
N GLU A 57 -1.47 -5.57 5.65
CA GLU A 57 -2.66 -5.71 4.82
C GLU A 57 -2.55 -4.88 3.53
N PHE A 58 -2.16 -3.60 3.65
CA PHE A 58 -1.91 -2.71 2.52
C PHE A 58 -0.89 -3.28 1.55
N ASN A 59 0.31 -3.65 2.04
CA ASN A 59 1.36 -4.24 1.21
C ASN A 59 0.90 -5.51 0.49
N SER A 60 0.03 -6.30 1.12
CA SER A 60 -0.53 -7.51 0.50
C SER A 60 -1.50 -7.17 -0.63
N LEU A 61 -2.36 -6.15 -0.45
CA LEU A 61 -3.31 -5.68 -1.44
C LEU A 61 -2.60 -5.00 -2.61
N GLU A 62 -1.63 -4.14 -2.31
CA GLU A 62 -0.81 -3.46 -3.31
C GLU A 62 -0.07 -4.47 -4.19
N ARG A 63 0.54 -5.51 -3.59
CA ARG A 63 1.19 -6.58 -4.36
C ARG A 63 0.19 -7.32 -5.27
N ARG A 64 -1.01 -7.62 -4.76
CA ARG A 64 -2.06 -8.29 -5.56
C ARG A 64 -2.52 -7.40 -6.72
N ALA A 65 -2.73 -6.10 -6.46
CA ALA A 65 -3.08 -5.13 -7.49
C ALA A 65 -1.98 -5.02 -8.55
N GLY A 66 -0.71 -4.98 -8.14
CA GLY A 66 0.43 -4.99 -9.04
C GLY A 66 0.48 -6.25 -9.92
N LEU A 67 0.29 -7.44 -9.33
CA LEU A 67 0.23 -8.69 -10.08
C LEU A 67 -0.93 -8.73 -11.09
N LEU A 68 -2.11 -8.23 -10.71
CA LEU A 68 -3.26 -8.15 -11.61
C LEU A 68 -3.02 -7.16 -12.75
N SER A 69 -2.41 -6.01 -12.45
CA SER A 69 -2.03 -5.01 -13.46
C SER A 69 -1.04 -5.59 -14.48
N LEU A 70 0.02 -6.27 -14.00
CA LEU A 70 1.00 -6.93 -14.87
C LEU A 70 0.36 -8.02 -15.74
N ARG A 71 -0.53 -8.85 -15.16
CA ARG A 71 -1.28 -9.85 -15.93
C ARG A 71 -2.17 -9.22 -17.00
N GLY A 72 -2.90 -8.16 -16.65
CA GLY A 72 -3.72 -7.42 -17.61
C GLY A 72 -2.91 -6.85 -18.77
N MET A 73 -1.74 -6.27 -18.48
CA MET A 73 -0.82 -5.79 -19.53
C MET A 73 -0.28 -6.91 -20.42
N GLN A 74 0.08 -8.06 -19.83
CA GLN A 74 0.54 -9.23 -20.59
C GLN A 74 -0.57 -9.77 -21.49
N GLN A 75 -1.80 -9.89 -20.97
CA GLN A 75 -2.97 -10.32 -21.75
C GLN A 75 -3.26 -9.35 -22.89
N ALA A 76 -3.28 -8.03 -22.64
CA ALA A 76 -3.49 -7.03 -23.67
C ALA A 76 -2.41 -7.09 -24.77
N THR A 77 -1.15 -7.32 -24.39
CA THR A 77 -0.03 -7.48 -25.33
C THR A 77 -0.23 -8.72 -26.22
N ILE A 78 -0.53 -9.88 -25.62
CA ILE A 78 -0.79 -11.12 -26.37
C ILE A 78 -1.99 -10.96 -27.29
N HIS A 79 -3.07 -10.35 -26.80
CA HIS A 79 -4.27 -10.12 -27.59
C HIS A 79 -4.01 -9.21 -28.80
N THR A 80 -3.26 -8.13 -28.58
CA THR A 80 -2.88 -7.19 -29.65
C THR A 80 -1.99 -7.88 -30.68
N ALA A 81 -0.99 -8.66 -30.24
CA ALA A 81 -0.10 -9.39 -31.13
C ALA A 81 -0.87 -10.38 -32.03
N LEU A 82 -1.72 -11.22 -31.44
CA LEU A 82 -2.55 -12.17 -32.20
C LEU A 82 -3.50 -11.47 -33.17
N PHE A 83 -4.10 -10.35 -32.79
CA PHE A 83 -4.95 -9.57 -33.67
C PHE A 83 -4.19 -8.97 -34.85
N MET A 84 -2.97 -8.46 -34.61
CA MET A 84 -2.13 -7.92 -35.68
C MET A 84 -1.72 -9.01 -36.68
N GLU A 85 -1.42 -10.23 -36.22
CA GLU A 85 -1.15 -11.38 -37.10
C GLU A 85 -2.37 -11.76 -37.96
N VAL A 86 -3.57 -11.73 -37.39
CA VAL A 86 -4.82 -11.92 -38.15
C VAL A 86 -5.01 -10.83 -39.20
N LEU A 87 -4.77 -9.57 -38.84
CA LEU A 87 -4.92 -8.46 -39.77
C LEU A 87 -3.90 -8.54 -40.91
N ALA A 88 -2.64 -8.89 -40.61
CA ALA A 88 -1.61 -9.11 -41.61
C ALA A 88 -1.96 -10.26 -42.56
N ALA A 89 -2.43 -11.39 -42.03
CA ALA A 89 -2.87 -12.54 -42.83
C ALA A 89 -4.06 -12.19 -43.74
N LYS A 90 -5.05 -11.45 -43.24
CA LYS A 90 -6.19 -10.96 -44.02
C LYS A 90 -5.77 -9.97 -45.10
N GLN A 91 -4.87 -9.04 -44.79
CA GLN A 91 -4.34 -8.09 -45.78
C GLN A 91 -3.55 -8.79 -46.89
N ALA A 92 -2.85 -9.89 -46.57
CA ALA A 92 -2.18 -10.73 -47.54
C ALA A 92 -3.11 -11.68 -48.32
N GLY A 93 -4.43 -11.65 -48.05
CA GLY A 93 -5.41 -12.55 -48.68
C GLY A 93 -5.30 -14.01 -48.24
N ASN A 94 -4.56 -14.30 -47.16
CA ASN A 94 -4.35 -15.66 -46.66
C ASN A 94 -5.36 -16.00 -45.56
N GLU A 95 -6.59 -16.33 -45.97
CA GLU A 95 -7.68 -16.66 -45.05
C GLU A 95 -7.40 -17.92 -44.22
N GLN A 96 -6.62 -18.87 -44.74
CA GLN A 96 -6.24 -20.07 -43.98
C GLN A 96 -5.37 -19.70 -42.78
N LEU A 97 -4.40 -18.82 -42.98
CA LEU A 97 -3.53 -18.33 -41.91
C LEU A 97 -4.29 -17.43 -40.93
N ALA A 98 -5.20 -16.58 -41.41
CA ALA A 98 -6.05 -15.77 -40.54
C ALA A 98 -6.91 -16.64 -39.62
N ASN A 99 -7.57 -17.67 -40.18
CA ASN A 99 -8.39 -18.60 -39.39
C ASN A 99 -7.53 -19.39 -38.39
N PHE A 100 -6.32 -19.80 -38.77
CA PHE A 100 -5.38 -20.46 -37.87
C PHE A 100 -5.06 -19.64 -36.61
N TYR A 101 -4.85 -18.34 -36.75
CA TYR A 101 -4.63 -17.44 -35.61
C TYR A 101 -5.91 -17.21 -34.80
N VAL A 102 -7.05 -16.99 -35.48
CA VAL A 102 -8.36 -16.77 -34.84
C VAL A 102 -8.82 -17.98 -34.01
N GLU A 103 -8.52 -19.20 -34.43
CA GLU A 103 -8.76 -20.43 -33.65
C GLU A 103 -7.96 -20.49 -32.34
N ARG A 104 -6.83 -19.77 -32.27
CA ARG A 104 -5.93 -19.72 -31.09
C ARG A 104 -6.19 -18.52 -30.21
N PHE A 105 -7.20 -17.71 -30.51
CA PHE A 105 -7.57 -16.59 -29.67
C PHE A 105 -7.97 -17.09 -28.27
N PRO A 106 -7.46 -16.45 -27.21
CA PRO A 106 -8.00 -16.66 -25.87
C PRO A 106 -9.52 -16.41 -25.85
N PRO A 107 -10.30 -17.10 -24.99
CA PRO A 107 -11.76 -17.00 -24.98
C PRO A 107 -12.29 -15.57 -24.95
N ASP A 108 -11.69 -14.71 -24.12
CA ASP A 108 -12.09 -13.31 -23.99
C ASP A 108 -11.88 -12.52 -25.29
N LEU A 109 -10.73 -12.72 -25.94
CA LEU A 109 -10.45 -12.11 -27.24
C LEU A 109 -11.36 -12.67 -28.32
N ARG A 110 -11.64 -13.98 -28.30
CA ARG A 110 -12.53 -14.62 -29.28
C ARG A 110 -13.93 -14.03 -29.22
N LYS A 111 -14.49 -13.91 -28.01
CA LYS A 111 -15.80 -13.28 -27.79
C LYS A 111 -15.82 -11.84 -28.31
N ALA A 112 -14.82 -11.04 -27.94
CA ALA A 112 -14.73 -9.65 -28.37
C ALA A 112 -14.55 -9.52 -29.89
N TYR A 113 -13.75 -10.39 -30.50
CA TYR A 113 -13.53 -10.45 -31.94
C TYR A 113 -14.80 -10.84 -32.71
N ASP A 114 -15.55 -11.83 -32.23
CA ASP A 114 -16.80 -12.25 -32.87
C ASP A 114 -17.87 -11.17 -32.79
N ALA A 115 -18.01 -10.52 -31.63
CA ALA A 115 -18.93 -9.40 -31.44
C ALA A 115 -18.53 -8.19 -32.29
N TRP A 116 -17.22 -7.93 -32.42
CA TRP A 116 -16.69 -6.91 -33.32
C TRP A 116 -16.98 -7.23 -34.78
N LEU A 117 -16.72 -8.46 -35.22
CA LEU A 117 -16.93 -8.90 -36.60
C LEU A 117 -18.42 -8.86 -36.99
N ALA A 118 -19.32 -9.14 -36.05
CA ALA A 118 -20.78 -9.01 -36.24
C ALA A 118 -21.21 -7.58 -36.59
N GLN A 119 -20.44 -6.55 -36.22
CA GLN A 119 -20.69 -5.15 -36.62
C GLN A 119 -20.31 -4.86 -38.08
N ARG A 120 -19.70 -5.83 -38.77
CA ARG A 120 -19.14 -5.71 -40.13
C ARG A 120 -18.12 -4.56 -40.25
N PRO A 121 -17.01 -4.59 -39.51
CA PRO A 121 -16.10 -3.45 -39.37
C PRO A 121 -15.39 -3.03 -40.67
N PHE A 122 -15.38 -3.89 -41.69
CA PHE A 122 -14.81 -3.60 -43.00
C PHE A 122 -15.79 -2.93 -43.97
N GLU A 123 -17.09 -2.98 -43.67
CA GLU A 123 -18.17 -2.44 -44.52
C GLU A 123 -18.91 -1.28 -43.84
N ASN A 124 -18.97 -1.29 -42.50
CA ASN A 124 -19.73 -0.36 -41.69
C ASN A 124 -18.81 0.68 -41.03
N ALA A 125 -18.90 1.93 -41.49
CA ALA A 125 -18.12 3.04 -40.93
C ALA A 125 -18.45 3.38 -39.46
N ASN A 126 -19.61 2.92 -38.95
CA ASN A 126 -20.02 3.13 -37.55
C ASN A 126 -19.56 1.99 -36.62
N ALA A 127 -18.96 0.93 -37.16
CA ALA A 127 -18.43 -0.15 -36.32
C ALA A 127 -17.25 0.36 -35.48
N ASP A 128 -17.04 -0.26 -34.32
CA ASP A 128 -15.84 -0.03 -33.53
C ASP A 128 -14.60 -0.34 -34.39
N ARG A 129 -13.52 0.44 -34.25
CA ARG A 129 -12.32 0.29 -35.11
C ARG A 129 -11.53 -1.00 -34.85
N HIS A 130 -11.68 -1.57 -33.67
CA HIS A 130 -10.94 -2.74 -33.22
C HIS A 130 -11.74 -3.48 -32.12
N PRO A 131 -11.44 -4.77 -31.86
CA PRO A 131 -12.16 -5.55 -30.84
C PRO A 131 -11.84 -5.14 -29.39
N PHE A 132 -10.81 -4.32 -29.14
CA PHE A 132 -10.35 -3.94 -27.79
C PHE A 132 -11.16 -2.86 -27.06
N VAL A 133 -12.42 -2.62 -27.47
CA VAL A 133 -13.26 -1.66 -26.76
C VAL A 133 -13.89 -2.32 -25.51
N PRO A 134 -13.98 -1.63 -24.35
CA PRO A 134 -14.46 -2.24 -23.11
C PRO A 134 -15.82 -2.94 -23.23
N ARG A 135 -16.75 -2.34 -23.98
CA ARG A 135 -18.11 -2.87 -24.21
C ARG A 135 -18.15 -4.27 -24.82
N LEU A 136 -17.11 -4.69 -25.54
CA LEU A 136 -17.04 -6.03 -26.15
C LEU A 136 -16.45 -7.09 -25.22
N TYR A 137 -15.85 -6.66 -24.09
CA TYR A 137 -15.35 -7.52 -23.03
C TYR A 137 -16.32 -7.62 -21.85
N GLU A 138 -17.25 -6.68 -21.73
CA GLU A 138 -18.33 -6.74 -20.74
C GLU A 138 -19.24 -7.96 -21.01
N THR A 139 -19.70 -8.59 -19.94
CA THR A 139 -20.57 -9.78 -19.97
C THR A 139 -21.93 -9.40 -19.42
#